data_AF-A0A2K8NXP0-F1
#
_entry.id   AF-A0A2K8NXP0-F1
#
_cell.length_a   1.000
_cell.length_b   1.000
_cell.length_c   1.000
_cell.angle_alpha   90.00
_cell.angle_beta   90.00
_cell.angle_gamma   90.00
#
_symmetry.space_group_name_H-M   'P 1'
#
loop_
_entity.id
_entity.type
_entity.pdbx_description
1 polymer ?
#
loop_
_entity_poly.entity_id
_entity_poly.type
_entity_poly.pdbx_seq_one_letter_code
_entity_poly.pdbx_strand_id
1 'polypeptide(L)'
;MYNYNQGSIVPRTWIYFAQILGTVLAVISIFAWFYYADDILAGISGSANLGIFALATALVAYIAWKTIYTAFVICLFVKNNDDQTILANKFVLISMSLTLGGFFTPFVLSSMPNINSKSTMNPRVFISKQLGMTLLVGTVIAAIAYFTTIAGKNAAIVFDSTTFGTINTVVTILIALGFAFGASSVLLFWSKDANTKYQESGLMKVIGVVWTVIMTVELVFIWILALIRLIGAVLDVFRTLASDDGGFFKIFYFLLALANLMFTLLFTIFIMRMVGETMAGLWKKDQVIEYNIYEKLAQKKANLNK
;
A
#
# COMPACT_ATOMS: atom_id res chain seq x y z
N MET A 1 -24.29 -32.24 4.65
CA MET A 1 -23.45 -31.82 3.51
C MET A 1 -24.32 -31.02 2.58
N TYR A 2 -24.21 -29.68 2.58
CA TYR A 2 -24.90 -28.85 1.60
C TYR A 2 -23.91 -28.53 0.48
N ASN A 3 -24.14 -29.13 -0.68
CA ASN A 3 -23.50 -28.79 -1.93
C ASN A 3 -24.03 -27.43 -2.39
N TYR A 4 -23.34 -26.36 -2.00
CA TYR A 4 -23.54 -25.06 -2.62
C TYR A 4 -22.71 -25.02 -3.89
N ASN A 5 -23.33 -25.40 -5.00
CA ASN A 5 -22.88 -25.05 -6.33
C ASN A 5 -23.20 -23.55 -6.52
N GLN A 6 -22.34 -22.67 -6.00
CA GLN A 6 -22.41 -21.24 -6.25
C GLN A 6 -21.29 -20.86 -7.20
N GLY A 7 -21.61 -20.04 -8.21
CA GLY A 7 -20.59 -19.34 -8.98
C GLY A 7 -19.58 -18.66 -8.05
N SER A 8 -18.36 -18.45 -8.52
CA SER A 8 -17.26 -17.90 -7.72
C SER A 8 -17.71 -16.71 -6.88
N ILE A 9 -17.59 -16.83 -5.55
CA ILE A 9 -17.98 -15.80 -4.56
C ILE A 9 -17.00 -14.62 -4.65
N VAL A 10 -15.80 -14.87 -5.19
CA VAL A 10 -14.75 -13.89 -5.39
C VAL A 10 -14.86 -13.30 -6.80
N PRO A 11 -15.13 -11.99 -6.97
CA PRO A 11 -15.09 -11.34 -8.28
C PRO A 11 -13.65 -11.19 -8.81
N ARG A 12 -13.03 -12.30 -9.23
CA ARG A 12 -11.63 -12.40 -9.66
C ARG A 12 -11.30 -11.41 -10.80
N THR A 13 -12.19 -11.30 -11.78
CA THR A 13 -12.06 -10.35 -12.91
C THR A 13 -11.96 -8.90 -12.46
N TRP A 14 -12.73 -8.50 -11.45
CA TRP A 14 -12.67 -7.15 -10.89
C TRP A 14 -11.36 -6.88 -10.15
N ILE A 15 -10.81 -7.88 -9.46
CA ILE A 15 -9.50 -7.77 -8.83
C ILE A 15 -8.41 -7.59 -9.90
N TYR A 16 -8.45 -8.37 -10.98
CA TYR A 16 -7.50 -8.22 -12.09
C TYR A 16 -7.61 -6.84 -12.74
N PHE A 17 -8.82 -6.38 -13.03
CA PHE A 17 -9.07 -5.06 -13.59
C PHE A 17 -8.52 -3.95 -12.68
N ALA A 18 -8.82 -4.01 -11.38
CA ALA A 18 -8.36 -3.05 -10.40
C ALA A 18 -6.82 -2.97 -10.32
N GLN A 19 -6.14 -4.12 -10.37
CA GLN A 19 -4.68 -4.17 -10.36
C GLN A 19 -4.05 -3.68 -11.67
N ILE A 20 -4.64 -4.02 -12.81
CA ILE A 20 -4.17 -3.53 -14.12
C ILE A 20 -4.30 -2.01 -14.18
N LEU A 21 -5.44 -1.46 -13.76
CA LEU A 21 -5.67 -0.02 -13.75
C LEU A 21 -4.66 0.70 -12.84
N GLY A 22 -4.44 0.19 -11.62
CA GLY A 22 -3.44 0.74 -10.71
C GLY A 22 -2.00 0.69 -11.29
N THR A 23 -1.66 -0.40 -11.97
CA THR A 23 -0.35 -0.56 -12.63
C THR A 23 -0.18 0.42 -13.79
N VAL A 24 -1.22 0.59 -14.63
CA VAL A 24 -1.20 1.54 -15.75
C VAL A 24 -1.02 2.97 -15.24
N LEU A 25 -1.74 3.36 -14.19
CA LEU A 25 -1.57 4.69 -13.58
C LEU A 25 -0.16 4.88 -13.02
N ALA A 26 0.41 3.87 -12.35
CA ALA A 26 1.78 3.94 -11.84
C ALA A 26 2.81 4.12 -12.97
N VAL A 27 2.64 3.42 -14.09
CA VAL A 27 3.49 3.55 -15.28
C VAL A 27 3.36 4.95 -15.89
N ILE A 28 2.13 5.45 -16.06
CA ILE A 28 1.88 6.82 -16.55
C ILE A 28 2.52 7.85 -15.62
N SER A 29 2.43 7.69 -14.30
CA SER A 29 3.07 8.59 -13.33
C SER A 29 4.59 8.60 -13.45
N ILE A 30 5.22 7.44 -13.69
CA ILE A 30 6.67 7.38 -13.95
C ILE A 30 7.03 8.16 -15.23
N PHE A 31 6.29 7.94 -16.32
CA PHE A 31 6.55 8.65 -17.58
C PHE A 31 6.33 10.15 -17.46
N ALA A 32 5.25 10.57 -16.79
CA ALA A 32 5.00 11.98 -16.51
C ALA A 32 6.12 12.59 -15.66
N TRP A 33 6.60 11.87 -14.64
CA TRP A 33 7.71 12.32 -13.81
C TRP A 33 8.97 12.55 -14.63
N PHE A 34 9.38 11.58 -15.45
CA PHE A 34 10.58 11.73 -16.30
C PHE A 34 10.42 12.80 -17.38
N TYR A 35 9.22 12.98 -17.93
CA TYR A 35 8.96 14.03 -18.91
C TYR A 35 9.16 15.43 -18.33
N TYR A 36 8.66 15.69 -17.11
CA TYR A 36 8.84 16.98 -16.43
C TYR A 36 10.16 17.09 -15.66
N ALA A 37 10.89 15.98 -15.49
CA ALA A 37 12.11 15.96 -14.68
C ALA A 37 13.18 16.87 -15.26
N ASP A 38 13.36 16.89 -16.59
CA ASP A 38 14.40 17.70 -17.24
C ASP A 38 14.13 19.21 -17.09
N ASP A 39 12.88 19.64 -17.25
CA ASP A 39 12.46 21.03 -17.07
C ASP A 39 12.65 21.49 -15.61
N ILE A 40 12.26 20.64 -14.66
CA ILE A 40 12.45 20.92 -13.23
C ILE A 40 13.94 20.94 -12.88
N LEU A 41 14.72 20.00 -13.41
CA LEU A 41 16.16 19.91 -13.19
C LEU A 41 16.89 21.12 -13.77
N ALA A 42 16.44 21.65 -14.90
CA ALA A 42 16.99 22.87 -15.51
C ALA A 42 16.74 24.11 -14.64
N GLY A 43 15.59 24.19 -13.97
CA GLY A 43 15.22 25.29 -13.06
C GLY A 43 15.87 25.24 -11.67
N ILE A 44 16.47 24.12 -11.26
CA ILE A 44 17.09 24.00 -9.95
C ILE A 44 18.49 24.65 -9.93
N SER A 45 18.58 25.79 -9.23
CA SER A 45 19.84 26.38 -8.80
C SER A 45 20.21 25.91 -7.37
N GLY A 46 21.43 25.40 -7.19
CA GLY A 46 21.98 25.00 -5.89
C GLY A 46 22.08 23.49 -5.67
N SER A 47 23.19 23.04 -5.09
CA SER A 47 23.49 21.62 -4.87
C SER A 47 22.54 20.96 -3.85
N ALA A 48 22.14 21.65 -2.78
CA ALA A 48 21.20 21.10 -1.80
C ALA A 48 19.82 20.76 -2.41
N ASN A 49 19.31 21.65 -3.29
CA ASN A 49 18.04 21.44 -3.98
C ASN A 49 18.10 20.26 -4.96
N LEU A 50 19.26 20.05 -5.60
CA LEU A 50 19.49 18.89 -6.45
C LEU A 50 19.42 17.57 -5.66
N GLY A 51 19.99 17.52 -4.46
CA GLY A 51 19.93 16.33 -3.60
C GLY A 51 18.51 15.99 -3.17
N ILE A 52 17.70 17.00 -2.82
CA ILE A 52 16.28 16.81 -2.48
C ILE A 52 15.48 16.32 -3.69
N PHE A 53 15.73 16.88 -4.87
CA PHE A 53 15.07 16.44 -6.10
C PHE A 53 15.44 15.00 -6.49
N ALA A 54 16.70 14.63 -6.35
CA ALA A 54 17.16 13.25 -6.57
C ALA A 54 16.49 12.28 -5.58
N LEU A 55 16.36 12.67 -4.31
CA LEU A 55 15.64 11.87 -3.31
C LEU A 55 14.15 11.72 -3.65
N ALA A 56 13.50 12.80 -4.10
CA ALA A 56 12.11 12.74 -4.56
C ALA A 56 11.95 11.77 -5.75
N THR A 57 12.86 11.84 -6.72
CA THR A 57 12.88 10.95 -7.89
C THR A 57 13.07 9.48 -7.49
N ALA A 58 14.00 9.21 -6.56
CA ALA A 58 14.21 7.88 -6.01
C ALA A 58 12.97 7.33 -5.28
N LEU A 59 12.27 8.18 -4.52
CA LEU A 59 11.04 7.81 -3.81
C LEU A 59 9.90 7.50 -4.79
N VAL A 60 9.72 8.32 -5.84
CA VAL A 60 8.69 8.08 -6.88
C VAL A 60 8.96 6.75 -7.58
N ALA A 61 10.20 6.48 -7.97
CA ALA A 61 10.58 5.22 -8.61
C ALA A 61 10.34 4.01 -7.68
N TYR A 62 10.69 4.13 -6.40
CA TYR A 62 10.43 3.10 -5.39
C TYR A 62 8.94 2.80 -5.23
N ILE A 63 8.10 3.82 -5.09
CA ILE A 63 6.66 3.63 -4.87
C ILE A 63 5.99 3.06 -6.12
N ALA A 64 6.43 3.48 -7.30
CA ALA A 64 5.92 2.92 -8.55
C ALA A 64 6.30 1.44 -8.68
N TRP A 65 7.54 1.05 -8.36
CA TRP A 65 7.94 -0.36 -8.27
C TRP A 65 7.09 -1.14 -7.27
N LYS A 66 6.93 -0.61 -6.04
CA LYS A 66 6.09 -1.23 -5.02
C LYS A 66 4.66 -1.46 -5.54
N THR A 67 4.11 -0.51 -6.27
CA THR A 67 2.76 -0.62 -6.87
C THR A 67 2.70 -1.72 -7.94
N ILE A 68 3.66 -1.76 -8.87
CA ILE A 68 3.73 -2.80 -9.92
C ILE A 68 3.91 -4.20 -9.31
N TYR A 69 4.84 -4.35 -8.36
CA TYR A 69 5.14 -5.63 -7.74
C TYR A 69 3.96 -6.17 -6.93
N THR A 70 3.35 -5.32 -6.10
CA THR A 70 2.17 -5.71 -5.31
C THR A 70 0.99 -6.11 -6.19
N ALA A 71 0.78 -5.41 -7.32
CA ALA A 71 -0.22 -5.80 -8.31
C ALA A 71 0.04 -7.18 -8.89
N PHE A 72 1.29 -7.46 -9.30
CA PHE A 72 1.68 -8.79 -9.79
C PHE A 72 1.45 -9.90 -8.75
N VAL A 73 1.86 -9.68 -7.50
CA VAL A 73 1.68 -10.64 -6.40
C VAL A 73 0.21 -10.92 -6.15
N ILE A 74 -0.64 -9.91 -6.14
CA ILE A 74 -2.09 -10.08 -5.92
C ILE A 74 -2.72 -10.85 -7.08
N CYS A 75 -2.39 -10.52 -8.32
CA CYS A 75 -2.88 -11.25 -9.49
C CYS A 75 -2.47 -12.73 -9.45
N LEU A 76 -1.21 -13.01 -9.11
CA LEU A 76 -0.70 -14.37 -9.01
C LEU A 76 -1.31 -15.13 -7.83
N PHE A 77 -1.52 -14.46 -6.69
CA PHE A 77 -2.19 -15.03 -5.53
C PHE A 77 -3.64 -15.40 -5.86
N VAL A 78 -4.39 -14.49 -6.48
CA VAL A 78 -5.77 -14.76 -6.89
C VAL A 78 -5.81 -15.88 -7.92
N LYS A 79 -4.90 -15.90 -8.91
CA LYS A 79 -4.88 -16.97 -9.93
C LYS A 79 -4.64 -18.37 -9.34
N ASN A 80 -3.77 -18.49 -8.35
CA ASN A 80 -3.27 -19.77 -7.87
C ASN A 80 -3.99 -20.33 -6.63
N ASN A 81 -4.93 -19.59 -6.03
CA ASN A 81 -5.61 -19.99 -4.80
C ASN A 81 -7.14 -20.10 -4.99
N ASP A 82 -7.75 -21.00 -4.22
CA ASP A 82 -9.20 -21.18 -4.15
C ASP A 82 -9.90 -19.98 -3.49
N ASP A 83 -11.20 -19.80 -3.77
CA ASP A 83 -12.02 -18.70 -3.26
C ASP A 83 -11.97 -18.61 -1.73
N GLN A 84 -11.98 -19.76 -1.03
CA GLN A 84 -11.90 -19.79 0.44
C GLN A 84 -10.56 -19.26 0.95
N THR A 85 -9.45 -19.63 0.31
CA THR A 85 -8.11 -19.15 0.67
C THR A 85 -7.96 -17.65 0.42
N ILE A 86 -8.57 -17.13 -0.65
CA ILE A 86 -8.58 -15.69 -0.95
C ILE A 86 -9.36 -14.93 0.12
N LEU A 87 -10.55 -15.42 0.49
CA LEU A 87 -11.38 -14.79 1.51
C LEU A 87 -10.73 -14.84 2.90
N ALA A 88 -10.02 -15.93 3.24
CA ALA A 88 -9.29 -16.06 4.49
C ALA A 88 -8.14 -15.06 4.63
N ASN A 89 -7.51 -14.69 3.51
CA ASN A 89 -6.32 -13.83 3.47
C ASN A 89 -6.60 -12.41 2.97
N LYS A 90 -7.88 -12.04 2.81
CA LYS A 90 -8.26 -10.78 2.17
C LYS A 90 -7.63 -9.55 2.82
N PHE A 91 -7.48 -9.50 4.14
CA PHE A 91 -6.87 -8.37 4.84
C PHE A 91 -5.37 -8.20 4.54
N VAL A 92 -4.66 -9.31 4.32
CA VAL A 92 -3.25 -9.29 3.92
C VAL A 92 -3.12 -8.84 2.46
N LEU A 93 -4.05 -9.24 1.59
CA LEU A 93 -4.11 -8.75 0.21
C LEU A 93 -4.46 -7.25 0.15
N ILE A 94 -5.39 -6.81 1.01
CA ILE A 94 -5.76 -5.42 1.19
C ILE A 94 -4.56 -4.58 1.64
N SER A 95 -3.81 -5.05 2.64
CA SER A 95 -2.64 -4.32 3.15
C SER A 95 -1.59 -4.11 2.08
N MET A 96 -1.33 -5.11 1.23
CA MET A 96 -0.39 -4.96 0.10
C MET A 96 -0.93 -4.05 -1.00
N SER A 97 -2.24 -4.01 -1.18
CA SER A 97 -2.86 -3.22 -2.25
C SER A 97 -3.03 -1.75 -1.89
N LEU A 98 -2.85 -1.34 -0.63
CA LEU A 98 -3.06 0.04 -0.16
C LEU A 98 -1.93 1.01 -0.59
N THR A 99 -1.31 0.79 -1.74
CA THR A 99 -0.28 1.66 -2.34
C THR A 99 -0.91 2.79 -3.17
N LEU A 100 -0.08 3.68 -3.73
CA LEU A 100 -0.48 4.92 -4.44
C LEU A 100 -1.54 4.72 -5.55
N GLY A 101 -1.70 3.51 -6.11
CA GLY A 101 -2.66 3.21 -7.19
C GLY A 101 -3.83 2.28 -6.81
N GLY A 102 -3.86 1.74 -5.60
CA GLY A 102 -4.73 0.60 -5.29
C GLY A 102 -5.99 0.95 -4.51
N PHE A 103 -6.87 1.81 -5.05
CA PHE A 103 -8.20 2.05 -4.43
C PHE A 103 -9.18 0.91 -4.70
N PHE A 104 -9.24 0.46 -5.95
CA PHE A 104 -10.27 -0.48 -6.40
C PHE A 104 -10.10 -1.87 -5.81
N THR A 105 -8.88 -2.34 -5.60
CA THR A 105 -8.66 -3.69 -5.04
C THR A 105 -9.07 -3.80 -3.57
N PRO A 106 -8.68 -2.88 -2.66
CA PRO A 106 -9.24 -2.81 -1.31
C PRO A 106 -10.76 -2.71 -1.33
N PHE A 107 -11.34 -1.91 -2.22
CA PHE A 107 -12.79 -1.81 -2.38
C PHE A 107 -13.43 -3.16 -2.71
N VAL A 108 -12.94 -3.85 -3.75
CA VAL A 108 -13.45 -5.16 -4.17
C VAL A 108 -13.25 -6.20 -3.05
N LEU A 109 -12.08 -6.27 -2.42
CA LEU A 109 -11.77 -7.25 -1.36
C LEU A 109 -12.59 -7.01 -0.07
N SER A 110 -12.87 -5.75 0.25
CA SER A 110 -13.70 -5.38 1.41
C SER A 110 -15.17 -5.77 1.26
N SER A 111 -15.67 -5.75 0.03
CA SER A 111 -17.06 -6.08 -0.31
C SER A 111 -17.36 -7.57 -0.17
N MET A 112 -16.32 -8.39 -0.11
CA MET A 112 -16.46 -9.85 0.00
C MET A 112 -16.89 -10.26 1.41
N PRO A 113 -17.75 -11.30 1.54
CA PRO A 113 -18.22 -11.77 2.84
C PRO A 113 -17.05 -12.26 3.71
N ASN A 114 -17.17 -12.05 5.02
CA ASN A 114 -16.29 -12.70 5.99
C ASN A 114 -16.70 -14.17 6.09
N ILE A 115 -15.82 -15.10 5.73
CA ILE A 115 -16.05 -16.54 5.93
C ILE A 115 -15.23 -17.04 7.12
N ASN A 116 -15.77 -18.03 7.81
CA ASN A 116 -15.09 -18.74 8.90
C ASN A 116 -14.23 -19.84 8.31
N SER A 117 -13.10 -19.46 7.73
CA SER A 117 -12.11 -20.42 7.24
C SER A 117 -10.79 -20.16 7.93
N LYS A 118 -10.13 -21.22 8.37
CA LYS A 118 -8.78 -21.13 8.92
C LYS A 118 -7.86 -20.49 7.89
N SER A 119 -7.09 -19.47 8.28
CA SER A 119 -6.06 -18.91 7.40
C SER A 119 -5.06 -20.02 7.08
N THR A 120 -4.93 -20.36 5.81
CA THR A 120 -3.95 -21.34 5.33
C THR A 120 -2.53 -20.76 5.29
N MET A 121 -2.38 -19.45 5.54
CA MET A 121 -1.12 -18.73 5.42
C MET A 121 -0.82 -17.90 6.66
N ASN A 122 0.43 -17.94 7.13
CA ASN A 122 0.90 -17.06 8.18
C ASN A 122 1.08 -15.63 7.61
N PRO A 123 0.30 -14.64 8.09
CA PRO A 123 0.34 -13.27 7.57
C PRO A 123 1.73 -12.64 7.64
N ARG A 124 2.47 -12.91 8.73
CA ARG A 124 3.80 -12.33 8.97
C ARG A 124 4.82 -12.89 8.01
N VAL A 125 4.80 -14.21 7.79
CA VAL A 125 5.68 -14.86 6.81
C VAL A 125 5.40 -14.33 5.41
N PHE A 126 4.14 -14.20 5.03
CA PHE A 126 3.78 -13.69 3.71
C PHE A 126 4.15 -12.22 3.53
N ILE A 127 3.84 -11.36 4.49
CA ILE A 127 4.19 -9.93 4.45
C ILE A 127 5.71 -9.75 4.39
N SER A 128 6.47 -10.45 5.25
CA SER A 128 7.93 -10.38 5.23
C SER A 128 8.53 -10.87 3.92
N LYS A 129 7.93 -11.91 3.30
CA LYS A 129 8.35 -12.38 1.98
C LYS A 129 8.12 -11.33 0.89
N GLN A 130 6.92 -10.77 0.82
CA GLN A 130 6.55 -9.87 -0.27
C GLN A 130 7.10 -8.46 -0.10
N LEU A 131 7.03 -7.89 1.11
CA LEU A 131 7.63 -6.59 1.39
C LEU A 131 9.16 -6.67 1.39
N GLY A 132 9.76 -7.79 1.80
CA GLY A 132 11.19 -8.03 1.69
C GLY A 132 11.68 -7.97 0.23
N MET A 133 10.97 -8.65 -0.68
CA MET A 133 11.29 -8.60 -2.12
C MET A 133 11.05 -7.20 -2.71
N THR A 134 9.97 -6.55 -2.29
CA THR A 134 9.66 -5.17 -2.68
C THR A 134 10.80 -4.23 -2.28
N LEU A 135 11.30 -4.33 -1.05
CA LEU A 135 12.37 -3.48 -0.54
C LEU A 135 13.71 -3.82 -1.19
N LEU A 136 14.02 -5.10 -1.39
CA LEU A 136 15.27 -5.52 -2.03
C LEU A 136 15.39 -4.94 -3.45
N VAL A 137 14.40 -5.18 -4.31
CA VAL A 137 14.44 -4.69 -5.70
C VAL A 137 14.17 -3.18 -5.75
N GLY A 138 13.27 -2.69 -4.90
CA GLY A 138 12.91 -1.28 -4.84
C GLY A 138 14.07 -0.39 -4.44
N THR A 139 14.93 -0.83 -3.52
CA THR A 139 16.12 -0.06 -3.11
C THR A 139 17.16 0.02 -4.22
N VAL A 140 17.31 -1.03 -5.05
CA VAL A 140 18.16 -0.99 -6.24
C VAL A 140 17.60 0.00 -7.28
N ILE A 141 16.30 -0.04 -7.55
CA ILE A 141 15.63 0.91 -8.46
C ILE A 141 15.77 2.35 -7.94
N ALA A 142 15.55 2.56 -6.64
CA ALA A 142 15.72 3.86 -6.00
C ALA A 142 17.17 4.36 -6.09
N ALA A 143 18.16 3.48 -5.92
CA ALA A 143 19.57 3.82 -6.12
C ALA A 143 19.84 4.28 -7.56
N ILE A 144 19.39 3.51 -8.55
CA ILE A 144 19.57 3.87 -9.96
C ILE A 144 18.94 5.23 -10.25
N ALA A 145 17.70 5.45 -9.81
CA ALA A 145 17.01 6.73 -9.98
C ALA A 145 17.72 7.90 -9.26
N TYR A 146 18.22 7.68 -8.05
CA TYR A 146 18.97 8.69 -7.28
C TYR A 146 20.28 9.08 -7.98
N PHE A 147 21.12 8.09 -8.29
CA PHE A 147 22.46 8.33 -8.85
C PHE A 147 22.39 8.84 -10.29
N THR A 148 21.42 8.41 -11.11
CA THR A 148 21.23 8.96 -12.47
C THR A 148 20.87 10.44 -12.42
N THR A 149 20.03 10.86 -11.47
CA THR A 149 19.65 12.27 -11.29
C THR A 149 20.85 13.16 -10.88
N ILE A 150 21.79 12.61 -10.09
CA ILE A 150 22.97 13.34 -9.60
C ILE A 150 24.12 13.31 -10.61
N ALA A 151 24.33 12.18 -11.28
CA ALA A 151 25.41 11.98 -12.24
C ALA A 151 25.33 12.97 -13.41
N GLY A 152 24.13 13.43 -13.77
CA GLY A 152 23.91 14.44 -14.81
C GLY A 152 24.48 15.84 -14.50
N LYS A 153 24.86 16.15 -13.26
CA LYS A 153 25.35 17.49 -12.89
C LYS A 153 26.66 17.56 -12.10
N ASN A 154 27.04 16.58 -11.28
CA ASN A 154 28.32 16.61 -10.55
C ASN A 154 28.68 15.27 -9.87
N ALA A 155 29.22 14.30 -10.64
CA ALA A 155 29.66 13.01 -10.11
C ALA A 155 30.83 13.09 -9.11
N ALA A 156 31.61 14.20 -9.12
CA ALA A 156 32.80 14.36 -8.29
C ALA A 156 32.51 14.80 -6.83
N ILE A 157 31.27 15.17 -6.50
CA ILE A 157 30.89 15.77 -5.19
C ILE A 157 30.02 14.81 -4.36
N VAL A 158 29.95 13.52 -4.73
CA VAL A 158 29.05 12.55 -4.08
C VAL A 158 29.40 12.34 -2.59
N PHE A 159 30.66 12.53 -2.20
CA PHE A 159 31.14 12.32 -0.81
C PHE A 159 32.00 13.48 -0.29
N ASP A 160 31.61 14.72 -0.61
CA ASP A 160 32.29 15.91 -0.07
C ASP A 160 31.76 16.27 1.33
N SER A 161 32.55 17.02 2.10
CA SER A 161 32.23 17.56 3.43
C SER A 161 31.14 18.66 3.43
N THR A 162 30.66 19.04 2.26
CA THR A 162 29.58 20.02 2.11
C THR A 162 28.22 19.46 2.54
N THR A 163 27.24 20.33 2.78
CA THR A 163 25.85 19.94 3.08
C THR A 163 25.29 18.98 2.02
N PHE A 164 25.68 19.15 0.77
CA PHE A 164 25.30 18.26 -0.33
C PHE A 164 25.89 16.85 -0.20
N GLY A 165 27.19 16.73 0.11
CA GLY A 165 27.81 15.42 0.33
C GLY A 165 27.31 14.73 1.61
N THR A 166 26.90 15.50 2.63
CA THR A 166 26.19 14.96 3.80
C THR A 166 24.85 14.34 3.41
N ILE A 167 24.03 15.04 2.60
CA ILE A 167 22.76 14.50 2.08
C ILE A 167 23.01 13.20 1.30
N ASN A 168 23.97 13.19 0.37
CA ASN A 168 24.31 12.01 -0.43
C ASN A 168 24.75 10.83 0.43
N THR A 169 25.56 11.08 1.45
CA THR A 169 26.03 10.05 2.39
C THR A 169 24.86 9.45 3.15
N VAL A 170 23.96 10.27 3.70
CA VAL A 170 22.77 9.81 4.42
C VAL A 170 21.86 8.98 3.51
N VAL A 171 21.58 9.45 2.29
CA VAL A 171 20.72 8.71 1.34
C VAL A 171 21.35 7.39 0.93
N THR A 172 22.65 7.36 0.67
CA THR A 172 23.37 6.14 0.32
C THR A 172 23.33 5.12 1.46
N ILE A 173 23.50 5.57 2.72
CA ILE A 173 23.37 4.72 3.90
C ILE A 173 21.95 4.15 4.01
N LEU A 174 20.92 4.98 3.80
CA LEU A 174 19.52 4.52 3.84
C LEU A 174 19.22 3.47 2.75
N ILE A 175 19.74 3.67 1.54
CA ILE A 175 19.62 2.70 0.44
C ILE A 175 20.32 1.39 0.81
N ALA A 176 21.54 1.46 1.34
CA ALA A 176 22.32 0.28 1.73
C ALA A 176 21.63 -0.50 2.87
N LEU A 177 21.12 0.20 3.89
CA LEU A 177 20.34 -0.40 4.98
C LEU A 177 19.05 -1.04 4.46
N GLY A 178 18.33 -0.35 3.57
CA GLY A 178 17.14 -0.87 2.92
C GLY A 178 17.44 -2.15 2.14
N PHE A 179 18.52 -2.15 1.36
CA PHE A 179 18.97 -3.32 0.59
C PHE A 179 19.31 -4.50 1.51
N ALA A 180 20.10 -4.26 2.57
CA ALA A 180 20.48 -5.30 3.54
C ALA A 180 19.25 -5.88 4.27
N PHE A 181 18.31 -5.02 4.64
CA PHE A 181 17.06 -5.44 5.30
C PHE A 181 16.13 -6.20 4.34
N GLY A 182 16.05 -5.79 3.08
CA GLY A 182 15.34 -6.51 2.03
C GLY A 182 15.97 -7.88 1.75
N ALA A 183 17.31 -7.93 1.62
CA ALA A 183 18.06 -9.16 1.35
C ALA A 183 17.90 -10.18 2.47
N SER A 184 18.07 -9.76 3.73
CA SER A 184 17.86 -10.65 4.89
C SER A 184 16.44 -11.22 4.94
N SER A 185 15.44 -10.41 4.60
CA SER A 185 14.04 -10.85 4.53
C SER A 185 13.82 -11.88 3.42
N VAL A 186 14.37 -11.67 2.23
CA VAL A 186 14.28 -12.65 1.13
C VAL A 186 14.99 -13.95 1.50
N LEU A 187 16.22 -13.89 2.03
CA LEU A 187 16.99 -15.08 2.41
C LEU A 187 16.25 -15.97 3.43
N LEU A 188 15.55 -15.35 4.38
CA LEU A 188 14.86 -16.07 5.45
C LEU A 188 13.47 -16.56 5.06
N PHE A 189 12.70 -15.76 4.31
CA PHE A 189 11.27 -16.01 4.06
C PHE A 189 10.96 -16.55 2.65
N TRP A 190 11.93 -16.61 1.74
CA TRP A 190 11.71 -17.11 0.37
C TRP A 190 11.69 -18.65 0.25
N SER A 191 12.10 -19.37 1.30
CA SER A 191 12.09 -20.84 1.31
C SER A 191 10.67 -21.42 1.31
N LYS A 192 10.50 -22.62 0.71
CA LYS A 192 9.20 -23.34 0.70
C LYS A 192 8.76 -23.74 2.12
N ASP A 193 9.72 -23.96 3.02
CA ASP A 193 9.53 -24.33 4.43
C ASP A 193 9.53 -23.11 5.37
N ALA A 194 9.31 -21.90 4.86
CA ALA A 194 9.37 -20.69 5.68
C ALA A 194 8.38 -20.70 6.85
N ASN A 195 7.22 -21.36 6.70
CA ASN A 195 6.22 -21.46 7.76
C ASN A 195 6.67 -22.34 8.93
N THR A 196 7.36 -23.45 8.66
CA THR A 196 7.91 -24.34 9.70
C THR A 196 9.13 -23.70 10.36
N LYS A 197 10.04 -23.15 9.55
CA LYS A 197 11.23 -22.43 10.05
C LYS A 197 10.87 -21.19 10.88
N TYR A 198 9.78 -20.51 10.58
CA TYR A 198 9.29 -19.37 11.37
C TYR A 198 8.88 -19.78 12.80
N GLN A 199 8.38 -21.00 12.99
CA GLN A 199 8.00 -21.48 14.33
C GLN A 199 9.24 -21.80 15.19
N GLU A 200 10.32 -22.23 14.56
CA GLU A 200 11.56 -22.67 15.21
C GLU A 200 12.58 -21.53 15.39
N SER A 201 12.66 -20.60 14.45
CA SER A 201 13.67 -19.53 14.46
C SER A 201 13.18 -18.26 15.16
N GLY A 202 13.84 -17.90 16.26
CA GLY A 202 13.61 -16.63 16.96
C GLY A 202 13.90 -15.40 16.09
N LEU A 203 14.92 -15.47 15.23
CA LEU A 203 15.29 -14.37 14.33
C LEU A 203 14.19 -14.10 13.28
N MET A 204 13.59 -15.15 12.71
CA MET A 204 12.46 -14.99 11.79
C MET A 204 11.23 -14.38 12.49
N LYS A 205 10.98 -14.73 13.76
CA LYS A 205 9.89 -14.09 14.53
C LYS A 205 10.12 -12.60 14.72
N VAL A 206 11.35 -12.20 15.05
CA VAL A 206 11.71 -10.77 15.22
C VAL A 206 11.50 -10.01 13.91
N ILE A 207 12.07 -10.48 12.80
CA ILE A 207 11.93 -9.82 11.50
C ILE A 207 10.46 -9.78 11.03
N GLY A 208 9.70 -10.86 11.28
CA GLY A 208 8.26 -10.90 11.01
C GLY A 208 7.47 -9.84 11.77
N VAL A 209 7.81 -9.61 13.04
CA VAL A 209 7.22 -8.55 13.85
C VAL A 209 7.63 -7.17 13.33
N VAL A 210 8.91 -6.96 13.00
CA VAL A 210 9.38 -5.67 12.44
C VAL A 210 8.61 -5.31 11.17
N TRP A 211 8.43 -6.26 10.23
CA TRP A 211 7.63 -6.03 9.03
C TRP A 211 6.16 -5.72 9.33
N THR A 212 5.59 -6.38 10.34
CA THR A 212 4.21 -6.10 10.78
C THR A 212 4.07 -4.69 11.35
N VAL A 213 5.09 -4.23 12.09
CA VAL A 213 5.15 -2.86 12.62
C VAL A 213 5.29 -1.86 11.46
N ILE A 214 6.21 -2.08 10.51
CA ILE A 214 6.38 -1.22 9.34
C ILE A 214 5.05 -1.11 8.57
N MET A 215 4.38 -2.23 8.29
CA MET A 215 3.08 -2.23 7.61
C MET A 215 2.03 -1.46 8.42
N THR A 216 2.00 -1.60 9.74
CA THR A 216 1.07 -0.87 10.61
C THR A 216 1.33 0.64 10.53
N VAL A 217 2.59 1.08 10.54
CA VAL A 217 2.96 2.49 10.39
C VAL A 217 2.53 3.03 9.03
N GLU A 218 2.73 2.28 7.94
CA GLU A 218 2.26 2.66 6.61
C GLU A 218 0.73 2.82 6.57
N LEU A 219 -0.01 1.89 7.19
CA LEU A 219 -1.47 1.95 7.28
C LEU A 219 -1.94 3.19 8.07
N VAL A 220 -1.27 3.52 9.18
CA VAL A 220 -1.55 4.75 9.94
C VAL A 220 -1.27 6.00 9.11
N PHE A 221 -0.21 6.01 8.30
CA PHE A 221 0.08 7.14 7.43
C PHE A 221 -1.02 7.36 6.38
N ILE A 222 -1.51 6.27 5.77
CA ILE A 222 -2.65 6.32 4.84
C ILE A 222 -3.91 6.83 5.53
N TRP A 223 -4.13 6.42 6.78
CA TRP A 223 -5.25 6.89 7.59
C TRP A 223 -5.18 8.41 7.80
N ILE A 224 -3.99 8.95 8.13
CA ILE A 224 -3.77 10.40 8.30
C ILE A 224 -3.97 11.14 6.96
N LEU A 225 -3.41 10.65 5.85
CA LEU A 225 -3.59 11.28 4.54
C LEU A 225 -5.06 11.33 4.10
N ALA A 226 -5.84 10.30 4.41
CA ALA A 226 -7.28 10.28 4.13
C ALA A 226 -8.05 11.35 4.95
N LEU A 227 -7.61 11.63 6.18
CA LEU A 227 -8.17 12.72 6.99
C LEU A 227 -7.78 14.10 6.45
N ILE A 228 -6.52 14.29 6.07
CA ILE A 228 -6.05 15.56 5.45
C ILE A 228 -6.85 15.84 4.16
N ARG A 229 -7.06 14.81 3.33
CA ARG A 229 -7.87 14.93 2.11
C ARG A 229 -9.31 15.33 2.41
N LEU A 230 -9.92 14.76 3.46
CA LEU A 230 -11.26 15.13 3.88
C LEU A 230 -11.33 16.60 4.33
N ILE A 231 -10.35 17.05 5.11
CA ILE A 231 -10.24 18.46 5.51
C ILE A 231 -10.10 19.35 4.27
N GLY A 232 -9.27 18.98 3.30
CA GLY A 232 -9.15 19.70 2.02
C GLY A 232 -10.49 19.84 1.28
N ALA A 233 -11.24 18.75 1.15
CA ALA A 233 -12.56 18.77 0.51
C ALA A 233 -13.58 19.62 1.28
N VAL A 234 -13.52 19.66 2.61
CA VAL A 234 -14.35 20.54 3.45
C VAL A 234 -13.98 22.01 3.21
N LEU A 235 -12.68 22.33 3.18
CA LEU A 235 -12.18 23.67 2.91
C LEU A 235 -12.58 24.15 1.51
N ASP A 236 -12.57 23.28 0.51
CA ASP A 236 -13.01 23.61 -0.85
C ASP A 236 -14.50 24.01 -0.90
N VAL A 237 -15.36 23.35 -0.12
CA VAL A 237 -16.78 23.73 0.01
C VAL A 237 -16.91 25.11 0.64
N PHE A 238 -16.19 25.38 1.74
CA PHE A 238 -16.19 26.70 2.38
C PHE A 238 -15.65 27.80 1.47
N ARG A 239 -14.59 27.51 0.71
CA ARG A 239 -14.01 28.45 -0.26
C ARG A 239 -15.00 28.78 -1.38
N THR A 240 -15.74 27.79 -1.88
CA THR A 240 -16.77 27.96 -2.93
C THR A 240 -17.98 28.75 -2.42
N LEU A 241 -18.29 28.66 -1.12
CA LEU A 241 -19.31 29.48 -0.47
C LEU A 241 -18.86 30.94 -0.27
N ALA A 242 -17.61 31.12 0.17
CA ALA A 242 -17.02 32.42 0.48
C ALA A 242 -16.57 33.22 -0.75
N SER A 243 -16.43 32.60 -1.93
CA SER A 243 -16.08 33.30 -3.16
C SER A 243 -17.24 34.18 -3.66
N ASP A 244 -17.00 35.49 -3.81
CA ASP A 244 -17.97 36.50 -4.25
C ASP A 244 -18.24 36.53 -5.77
N ASP A 245 -17.67 35.60 -6.55
CA ASP A 245 -17.88 35.50 -7.99
C ASP A 245 -19.29 34.98 -8.31
N GLY A 246 -20.25 35.92 -8.29
CA GLY A 246 -21.68 35.70 -8.41
C GLY A 246 -22.15 35.58 -9.86
N GLY A 247 -22.37 34.34 -10.30
CA GLY A 247 -23.15 34.02 -11.49
C GLY A 247 -23.97 32.74 -11.31
N PHE A 248 -24.88 32.44 -12.25
CA PHE A 248 -25.71 31.22 -12.27
C PHE A 248 -24.88 29.93 -12.10
N PHE A 249 -23.64 29.91 -12.57
CA PHE A 249 -22.71 28.78 -12.42
C PHE A 249 -22.22 28.54 -10.98
N LYS A 250 -22.36 29.49 -10.05
CA LYS A 250 -21.98 29.32 -8.63
C LYS A 250 -22.74 28.19 -7.96
N ILE A 251 -24.02 28.02 -8.29
CA ILE A 251 -24.84 26.91 -7.78
C ILE A 251 -24.29 25.56 -8.28
N PHE A 252 -23.87 25.48 -9.54
CA PHE A 252 -23.26 24.28 -10.10
C PHE A 252 -21.89 23.97 -9.48
N TYR A 253 -21.03 24.97 -9.30
CA TYR A 253 -19.74 24.79 -8.62
C TYR A 253 -19.91 24.36 -7.16
N PHE A 254 -20.88 24.95 -6.46
CA PHE A 254 -21.21 24.56 -5.09
C PHE A 254 -21.75 23.13 -5.01
N LEU A 255 -22.65 22.74 -5.91
CA LEU A 255 -23.16 21.36 -5.99
C LEU A 255 -22.03 20.36 -6.30
N LEU A 256 -21.09 20.72 -7.19
CA LEU A 256 -19.93 19.87 -7.51
C LEU A 256 -18.96 19.77 -6.34
N ALA A 257 -18.75 20.84 -5.59
CA ALA A 257 -17.95 20.83 -4.36
C ALA A 257 -18.61 19.96 -3.28
N LEU A 258 -19.93 20.04 -3.10
CA LEU A 258 -20.67 19.16 -2.20
C LEU A 258 -20.64 17.69 -2.64
N ALA A 259 -20.76 17.42 -3.94
CA ALA A 259 -20.62 16.08 -4.47
C ALA A 259 -19.21 15.52 -4.21
N ASN A 260 -18.17 16.33 -4.46
CA ASN A 260 -16.78 15.96 -4.16
C ASN A 260 -16.56 15.71 -2.66
N LEU A 261 -17.16 16.53 -1.79
CA LEU A 261 -17.14 16.32 -0.34
C LEU A 261 -17.82 15.00 0.03
N MET A 262 -18.99 14.70 -0.53
CA MET A 262 -19.68 13.43 -0.30
C MET A 262 -18.84 12.23 -0.74
N PHE A 263 -18.28 12.26 -1.95
CA PHE A 263 -17.41 11.19 -2.44
C PHE A 263 -16.16 11.04 -1.58
N THR A 264 -15.55 12.15 -1.16
CA THR A 264 -14.37 12.15 -0.28
C THR A 264 -14.72 11.62 1.11
N LEU A 265 -15.88 11.95 1.66
CA LEU A 265 -16.36 11.45 2.95
C LEU A 265 -16.60 9.94 2.91
N LEU A 266 -17.29 9.44 1.87
CA LEU A 266 -17.49 8.01 1.67
C LEU A 266 -16.15 7.28 1.51
N PHE A 267 -15.23 7.85 0.73
CA PHE A 267 -13.87 7.36 0.55
C PHE A 267 -13.11 7.29 1.88
N THR A 268 -13.15 8.36 2.69
CA THR A 268 -12.42 8.40 3.96
C THR A 268 -12.99 7.41 4.96
N ILE A 269 -14.32 7.30 5.12
CA ILE A 269 -14.95 6.29 5.98
C ILE A 269 -14.56 4.88 5.54
N PHE A 270 -14.57 4.64 4.22
CA PHE A 270 -14.16 3.38 3.64
C PHE A 270 -12.72 3.02 4.01
N ILE A 271 -11.78 3.95 3.80
CA ILE A 271 -10.36 3.76 4.16
C ILE A 271 -10.20 3.55 5.66
N MET A 272 -10.88 4.32 6.52
CA MET A 272 -10.78 4.17 7.98
C MET A 272 -11.20 2.78 8.43
N ARG A 273 -12.36 2.30 7.95
CA ARG A 273 -12.84 0.96 8.30
C ARG A 273 -11.88 -0.12 7.82
N MET A 274 -11.40 0.01 6.59
CA MET A 274 -10.50 -0.95 5.96
C MET A 274 -9.14 -1.04 6.62
N VAL A 275 -8.55 0.11 6.93
CA VAL A 275 -7.29 0.19 7.67
C VAL A 275 -7.46 -0.40 9.07
N GLY A 276 -8.55 -0.06 9.76
CA GLY A 276 -8.86 -0.60 11.10
C GLY A 276 -9.00 -2.12 11.11
N GLU A 277 -9.81 -2.69 10.21
CA GLU A 277 -9.99 -4.13 10.10
C GLU A 277 -8.69 -4.85 9.67
N THR A 278 -7.91 -4.24 8.78
CA THR A 278 -6.60 -4.76 8.36
C THR A 278 -5.60 -4.79 9.52
N MET A 279 -5.45 -3.69 10.27
CA MET A 279 -4.56 -3.64 11.45
C MET A 279 -4.98 -4.67 12.49
N ALA A 280 -6.28 -4.76 12.81
CA ALA A 280 -6.78 -5.77 13.74
C ALA A 280 -6.51 -7.20 13.24
N GLY A 281 -6.63 -7.44 11.93
CA GLY A 281 -6.32 -8.72 11.30
C GLY A 281 -4.83 -9.11 11.40
N LEU A 282 -3.92 -8.15 11.20
CA LEU A 282 -2.46 -8.37 11.28
C LEU A 282 -1.98 -8.76 12.68
N TRP A 283 -2.64 -8.25 13.73
CA TRP A 283 -2.25 -8.42 15.12
C TRP A 283 -2.96 -9.56 15.87
N LYS A 284 -3.91 -10.28 15.25
CA LYS A 284 -4.61 -11.41 15.91
C LYS A 284 -3.65 -12.56 16.25
N LYS A 285 -3.68 -12.96 17.54
CA LYS A 285 -2.69 -13.83 18.21
C LYS A 285 -2.61 -15.26 17.65
N ASP A 286 -3.73 -15.79 17.15
CA ASP A 286 -3.76 -17.17 16.65
C ASP A 286 -3.50 -17.29 15.15
N GLN A 287 -3.41 -16.17 14.41
CA GLN A 287 -3.29 -16.16 12.94
C GLN A 287 -4.32 -17.00 12.17
N VAL A 288 -5.23 -17.65 12.88
CA VAL A 288 -6.48 -18.25 12.42
C VAL A 288 -7.55 -17.20 12.67
N ILE A 289 -8.08 -16.64 11.58
CA ILE A 289 -9.25 -15.78 11.68
C ILE A 289 -10.49 -16.69 11.82
N GLU A 290 -10.73 -17.22 13.01
CA GLU A 290 -12.05 -17.77 13.37
C GLU A 290 -12.92 -16.59 13.83
N TYR A 291 -13.96 -16.26 13.06
CA TYR A 291 -14.97 -15.29 13.51
C TYR A 291 -16.26 -16.04 13.87
N ASN A 292 -16.63 -16.11 15.14
CA ASN A 292 -17.88 -16.74 15.60
C ASN A 292 -19.18 -15.98 15.21
N ILE A 293 -19.33 -15.56 13.94
CA ILE A 293 -20.56 -14.95 13.42
C ILE A 293 -21.68 -15.98 13.35
N TYR A 294 -21.37 -17.22 12.96
CA TYR A 294 -22.35 -18.32 13.01
C TYR A 294 -22.66 -18.79 14.43
N GLU A 295 -21.72 -18.68 15.37
CA GLU A 295 -21.98 -19.05 16.76
C GLU A 295 -22.91 -18.05 17.43
N LYS A 296 -22.75 -16.73 17.18
CA LYS A 296 -23.67 -15.71 17.71
C LYS A 296 -25.06 -15.77 17.08
N LEU A 297 -25.18 -16.07 15.79
CA LEU A 297 -26.49 -16.27 15.14
C LEU A 297 -27.15 -17.60 15.54
N ALA A 298 -26.36 -18.66 15.74
CA ALA A 298 -26.84 -19.94 16.26
C ALA A 298 -27.25 -19.84 17.72
N GLN A 299 -26.48 -19.14 18.57
CA GLN A 299 -26.85 -18.84 19.95
C GLN A 299 -28.08 -17.93 20.02
N LYS A 300 -28.19 -16.93 19.14
CA LYS A 300 -29.38 -16.06 19.09
C LYS A 300 -30.62 -16.83 18.62
N LYS A 301 -30.49 -17.74 17.64
CA LYS A 301 -31.58 -18.66 17.24
C LYS A 301 -31.92 -19.69 18.32
N ALA A 302 -30.93 -20.22 19.04
CA ALA A 302 -31.14 -21.16 20.15
C ALA A 302 -31.81 -20.48 21.36
N ASN A 303 -31.50 -19.21 21.62
CA ASN A 303 -32.17 -18.41 22.65
C ASN A 303 -33.55 -17.89 22.23
N LEU A 304 -33.84 -17.80 20.93
CA LEU A 304 -35.18 -17.48 20.41
C LEU A 304 -36.10 -18.71 20.33
N ASN A 305 -35.52 -19.92 20.40
CA ASN A 305 -36.23 -21.20 20.40
C ASN A 305 -36.34 -21.83 21.82
N LYS A 306 -36.03 -21.07 22.86
CA LYS A 306 -36.33 -21.38 24.26
C LYS A 306 -37.42 -20.43 24.74
#